data_AF-A0A485JN72-F1
#
_entry.id   AF-A0A485JN72-F1
#
_cell.length_a   1.000
_cell.length_b   1.000
_cell.length_c   1.000
_cell.angle_alpha   90.00
_cell.angle_beta   90.00
_cell.angle_gamma   90.00
#
_symmetry.space_group_name_H-M   'P 1'
#
loop_
_entity.id
_entity.type
_entity.pdbx_description
1 polymer ?
#
loop_
_entity_poly.entity_id
_entity_poly.type
_entity_poly.pdbx_seq_one_letter_code
_entity_poly.pdbx_strand_id
1 'polypeptide(L)'
;MADCPRRIILPVNDGRLIAINAENGKLCETFANKGVLNLQSNMPDTKPGLYEPTSPPIITDKTIVMAGSVTDNFSTRETVWRDPWF
;
A
#
# COMPACT_ATOMS: atom_id res chain seq x y z
N MET A 1 -13.33 20.57 -8.76
CA MET A 1 -13.32 19.40 -9.68
C MET A 1 -12.55 18.30 -9.01
N ALA A 2 -13.04 17.05 -9.06
CA ALA A 2 -12.19 15.91 -8.73
C ALA A 2 -11.03 15.87 -9.74
N ASP A 3 -9.80 15.87 -9.24
CA ASP A 3 -8.56 15.75 -10.03
C ASP A 3 -8.46 14.40 -10.77
N CYS A 4 -9.24 13.41 -10.33
CA CYS A 4 -9.29 12.06 -10.86
C CYS A 4 -10.73 11.55 -11.05
N PRO A 5 -11.42 11.92 -12.13
CA PRO A 5 -12.74 11.38 -12.45
C PRO A 5 -12.70 9.86 -12.72
N ARG A 6 -11.59 9.38 -13.28
CA ARG A 6 -11.26 7.95 -13.43
C ARG A 6 -9.84 7.74 -12.91
N ARG A 7 -9.65 6.73 -12.06
CA ARG A 7 -8.35 6.41 -11.48
C ARG A 7 -8.02 4.94 -11.52
N ILE A 8 -6.73 4.65 -11.69
CA ILE A 8 -6.12 3.34 -11.54
C ILE A 8 -5.54 3.29 -10.13
N ILE A 9 -5.86 2.23 -9.38
CA ILE A 9 -5.24 1.95 -8.09
C ILE A 9 -4.15 0.91 -8.31
N LEU A 10 -2.91 1.32 -8.10
CA LEU A 10 -1.72 0.57 -8.42
C LEU A 10 -0.97 0.19 -7.14
N PRO A 11 -0.96 -1.09 -6.73
CA PRO A 11 0.01 -1.57 -5.76
C PRO A 11 1.42 -1.52 -6.32
N VAL A 12 2.38 -1.18 -5.46
CA VAL A 12 3.81 -1.18 -5.76
C VAL A 12 4.51 -2.11 -4.77
N ASN A 13 5.46 -2.90 -5.25
CA ASN A 13 6.20 -3.90 -4.45
C ASN A 13 7.02 -3.30 -3.28
N ASP A 14 7.07 -1.98 -3.15
CA ASP A 14 7.67 -1.29 -2.00
C ASP A 14 6.63 -0.96 -0.90
N GLY A 15 5.48 -1.61 -0.92
CA GLY A 15 4.42 -1.46 0.08
C GLY A 15 3.61 -0.16 -0.04
N ARG A 16 3.61 0.47 -1.21
CA ARG A 16 2.75 1.62 -1.50
C ARG A 16 1.54 1.23 -2.34
N LEU A 17 0.46 1.98 -2.15
CA LEU A 17 -0.71 1.97 -3.02
C LEU A 17 -0.87 3.36 -3.64
N ILE A 18 -0.79 3.44 -4.97
CA ILE A 18 -0.77 4.71 -5.70
C ILE A 18 -2.08 4.87 -6.47
N ALA A 19 -2.67 6.05 -6.42
CA ALA A 19 -3.80 6.41 -7.27
C ALA A 19 -3.33 7.32 -8.41
N ILE A 20 -3.61 6.91 -9.64
CA ILE A 20 -3.18 7.59 -10.86
C ILE A 20 -4.40 7.92 -11.73
N ASN A 21 -4.46 9.12 -12.28
CA ASN A 21 -5.46 9.53 -13.26
C ASN A 21 -5.31 8.67 -14.53
N ALA A 22 -6.40 7.99 -14.91
CA ALA A 22 -6.37 7.03 -16.01
C ALA A 22 -6.15 7.67 -17.39
N GLU A 23 -6.36 8.98 -17.54
CA GLU A 23 -6.27 9.70 -18.82
C GLU A 23 -4.89 10.30 -19.07
N ASN A 24 -4.22 10.79 -18.01
CA ASN A 24 -2.98 11.56 -18.16
C ASN A 24 -1.80 11.03 -17.33
N GLY A 25 -1.99 9.97 -16.53
CA GLY A 25 -0.92 9.36 -15.75
C GLY A 25 -0.43 10.17 -14.55
N LYS A 26 -1.07 11.30 -14.20
CA LYS A 26 -0.70 12.10 -13.02
C LYS A 26 -1.25 11.47 -11.74
N LEU A 27 -0.60 11.73 -10.62
CA LEU A 27 -1.10 11.34 -9.30
C LEU A 27 -2.44 12.01 -9.01
N CYS A 28 -3.33 11.25 -8.36
CA CYS A 28 -4.56 11.78 -7.78
C CYS A 28 -4.25 12.38 -6.41
N GLU A 29 -3.93 13.68 -6.36
CA GLU A 29 -3.62 14.39 -5.11
C GLU A 29 -4.73 14.30 -4.05
N THR A 30 -5.98 14.07 -4.46
CA THR A 30 -7.10 13.87 -3.52
C THR A 30 -7.13 12.50 -2.85
N PHE A 31 -6.27 11.55 -3.23
CA PHE A 31 -6.20 10.21 -2.64
C PHE A 31 -5.12 10.13 -1.57
N ALA A 32 -5.49 9.68 -0.35
CA ALA A 32 -4.56 9.46 0.77
C ALA A 32 -3.60 10.64 0.98
N ASN A 33 -2.28 10.39 1.02
CA ASN A 33 -1.28 11.45 1.06
C ASN A 33 -0.81 11.80 -0.35
N LYS A 34 -1.50 12.78 -0.97
CA LYS A 34 -1.17 13.34 -2.29
C LYS A 34 -0.97 12.27 -3.39
N GLY A 35 -1.86 11.28 -3.43
CA GLY A 35 -1.86 10.19 -4.40
C GLY A 35 -1.19 8.90 -3.94
N VAL A 36 -0.62 8.88 -2.73
CA VAL A 36 0.11 7.73 -2.20
C VAL A 36 -0.41 7.34 -0.83
N LEU A 37 -0.71 6.05 -0.67
CA LEU A 37 -0.99 5.42 0.62
C LEU A 37 0.17 4.49 0.97
N ASN A 38 0.71 4.62 2.18
CA ASN A 38 1.71 3.69 2.71
C ASN A 38 0.99 2.52 3.41
N LEU A 39 1.13 1.31 2.88
CA LEU A 39 0.53 0.10 3.46
C LEU A 39 1.31 -0.41 4.68
N GLN A 40 2.51 0.11 4.91
CA GLN A 40 3.42 -0.31 5.97
C GLN A 40 3.41 0.64 7.18
N SER A 41 2.49 1.62 7.23
CA SER A 41 2.47 2.70 8.24
C SER A 41 2.47 2.26 9.71
N ASN A 42 2.08 1.02 9.98
CA ASN A 42 2.07 0.46 11.33
C ASN A 42 3.02 -0.74 11.48
N MET A 43 3.78 -1.10 10.46
CA MET A 43 4.71 -2.23 10.50
C MET A 43 6.03 -1.83 11.17
N PRO A 44 6.65 -2.71 11.97
CA PRO A 44 7.88 -2.43 12.69
C PRO A 44 9.11 -2.44 11.77
N ASP A 45 9.03 -3.16 10.64
CA ASP A 45 10.05 -3.19 9.62
C ASP A 45 9.41 -2.89 8.26
N THR A 46 9.94 -1.89 7.57
CA THR A 46 9.44 -1.42 6.28
C THR A 46 10.53 -1.48 5.20
N LYS A 47 11.54 -2.34 5.39
CA LYS A 47 12.56 -2.54 4.36
C LYS A 47 11.92 -3.05 3.06
N PRO A 48 12.37 -2.55 1.89
CA PRO A 48 11.90 -3.06 0.61
C PRO A 48 12.02 -4.58 0.52
N GLY A 49 10.96 -5.25 0.04
CA GLY A 49 10.90 -6.71 -0.10
C GLY A 49 10.41 -7.46 1.15
N LEU A 50 10.19 -6.79 2.29
CA LEU A 50 9.59 -7.44 3.46
C LEU A 50 8.06 -7.51 3.39
N TYR A 51 7.43 -6.51 2.77
CA TYR A 51 6.01 -6.50 2.48
C TYR A 51 5.77 -6.18 1.02
N GLU A 52 5.14 -7.11 0.32
CA GLU A 52 4.88 -7.00 -1.12
C GLU A 52 3.40 -7.23 -1.39
N PRO A 53 2.67 -6.25 -1.94
CA PRO A 53 1.30 -6.50 -2.36
C PRO A 53 1.28 -7.40 -3.61
N THR A 54 0.63 -8.56 -3.54
CA THR A 54 0.73 -9.63 -4.56
C THR A 54 -0.53 -9.83 -5.39
N SER A 55 -1.61 -9.11 -5.07
CA SER A 55 -2.90 -9.25 -5.74
C SER A 55 -3.44 -7.90 -6.23
N PRO A 56 -4.24 -7.89 -7.31
CA PRO A 56 -5.01 -6.71 -7.67
C PRO A 56 -5.94 -6.29 -6.53
N PRO A 57 -6.11 -4.98 -6.26
CA PRO A 57 -7.08 -4.51 -5.29
C PRO A 57 -8.51 -4.76 -5.75
N ILE A 58 -9.36 -5.24 -4.84
CA ILE A 58 -10.81 -5.15 -4.97
C ILE A 58 -11.28 -3.85 -4.32
N ILE A 59 -12.00 -3.03 -5.08
CA ILE A 59 -12.45 -1.70 -4.65
C ILE A 59 -13.97 -1.73 -4.50
N THR A 60 -14.45 -1.29 -3.34
CA THR A 60 -15.87 -1.04 -3.05
C THR A 60 -16.08 0.45 -2.77
N ASP A 61 -17.32 0.87 -2.53
CA ASP A 61 -17.65 2.26 -2.20
C ASP A 61 -16.96 2.77 -0.92
N LYS A 62 -16.53 1.87 -0.04
CA LYS A 62 -16.00 2.22 1.30
C LYS A 62 -14.63 1.63 1.60
N THR A 63 -14.25 0.55 0.94
CA THR A 63 -13.10 -0.26 1.34
C THR A 63 -12.34 -0.76 0.12
N ILE A 64 -11.02 -0.76 0.23
CA ILE A 64 -10.10 -1.41 -0.69
C ILE A 64 -9.57 -2.65 0.02
N VAL A 65 -9.71 -3.81 -0.61
CA VAL A 65 -9.21 -5.09 -0.10
C VAL A 65 -8.11 -5.60 -1.02
N MET A 66 -7.00 -6.02 -0.44
CA MET A 66 -5.84 -6.52 -1.17
C MET A 66 -5.09 -7.53 -0.31
N ALA A 67 -4.57 -8.59 -0.93
CA ALA A 67 -3.63 -9.50 -0.31
C ALA A 67 -2.19 -9.06 -0.60
N GLY A 68 -1.31 -9.27 0.38
CA GLY A 68 0.13 -9.09 0.27
C GLY A 68 0.88 -10.26 0.90
N SER A 69 2.12 -10.44 0.48
CA SER A 69 3.08 -11.36 1.07
C SER A 69 3.93 -10.64 2.10
N VAL A 70 4.25 -11.34 3.18
CA VAL A 70 5.24 -10.90 4.17
C VAL A 70 6.40 -11.88 4.10
N THR A 71 7.62 -11.36 4.00
CA THR A 71 8.83 -12.16 4.08
C THR A 71 9.20 -12.35 5.54
N ASP A 72 9.07 -13.57 6.07
CA ASP A 72 9.16 -13.88 7.51
C ASP A 72 10.39 -14.71 7.90
N ASN A 73 11.17 -15.21 6.95
CA ASN A 73 12.38 -16.02 7.17
C ASN A 73 13.61 -15.46 6.43
N PHE A 74 13.73 -14.13 6.37
CA PHE A 74 14.82 -13.46 5.65
C PHE A 74 16.13 -13.48 6.45
N SER A 75 16.06 -13.44 7.78
CA SER A 75 17.18 -13.25 8.69
C SER A 75 16.99 -14.05 9.99
N THR A 76 18.09 -14.40 10.65
CA THR A 76 18.08 -14.95 12.02
C THR A 76 18.02 -13.86 13.09
N ARG A 77 17.99 -12.59 12.67
CA ARG A 77 17.78 -11.40 13.50
C ARG A 77 16.63 -10.61 12.91
N GLU A 78 15.46 -10.71 13.54
CA GLU A 78 14.22 -10.09 13.07
C GLU A 78 13.67 -9.11 14.10
N THR A 79 12.97 -8.08 13.62
CA THR A 79 12.28 -7.13 14.50
C THR A 79 11.01 -7.80 15.04
N VAL A 80 11.01 -8.13 16.33
CA VAL A 80 9.82 -8.69 16.98
C VAL A 80 8.80 -7.57 17.20
N TRP A 81 7.58 -7.79 16.71
CA TRP A 81 6.43 -6.97 17.08
C TRP A 81 6.24 -7.01 18.60
N ARG A 82 6.55 -5.90 19.29
CA ARG A 82 6.06 -5.67 20.66
C ARG A 82 4.68 -5.06 20.56
N ASP A 83 3.65 -5.91 20.55
CA ASP A 83 2.28 -5.46 20.71
C ASP A 83 2.08 -5.01 22.17
N PRO A 84 1.71 -3.74 22.46
CA PRO A 84 1.42 -3.29 23.82
C PRO A 84 0.11 -3.84 24.39
N TRP A 85 -0.67 -4.60 23.61
CA TRP A 85 -1.95 -5.19 24.04
C TRP A 85 -1.85 -6.64 24.53
N PHE A 86 -0.63 -7.19 24.66
CA PHE A 86 -0.34 -8.45 25.38
C PHE A 86 0.64 -8.23 26.54
#